data_AF-A0A7S1R392-F1
#
_entry.id   AF-A0A7S1R392-F1
#
_cell.length_a   1.000
_cell.length_b   1.000
_cell.length_c   1.000
_cell.angle_alpha   90.00
_cell.angle_beta   90.00
_cell.angle_gamma   90.00
#
_symmetry.space_group_name_H-M   'P 1'
#
loop_
_entity.id
_entity.type
_entity.pdbx_description
1 polymer ?
#
loop_
_entity_poly.entity_id
_entity_poly.type
_entity_poly.pdbx_seq_one_letter_code
_entity_poly.pdbx_strand_id
1 'polypeptide(L)'
;RVRRMLPTTRSQVSIHGNSRRTRQKGQVFPTDTPIAAYIYRTECNGYSWPINRHTERGTFKSKAGEEAYLGHINEIRMLVPKHRLLEHDVTKHGWAELEQFLGIDTGRSGTPFPHPRTKESRTNEIIMEANWTQIRWALLVFVLLSVLNV
;
A
#
# COMPACT_ATOMS: atom_id res chain seq x y z
N ARG A 1 15.95 -5.80 -44.17
CA ARG A 1 16.41 -5.74 -42.76
C ARG A 1 15.22 -5.32 -41.90
N VAL A 2 14.49 -6.28 -41.33
CA VAL A 2 13.20 -6.04 -40.64
C VAL A 2 13.46 -5.65 -39.17
N ARG A 3 13.11 -4.43 -38.77
CA ARG A 3 13.14 -4.00 -37.36
C ARG A 3 11.92 -4.60 -36.65
N ARG A 4 12.13 -5.57 -35.75
CA ARG A 4 11.11 -5.97 -34.76
C ARG A 4 10.84 -4.77 -33.85
N MET A 5 9.66 -4.15 -33.99
CA MET A 5 9.15 -3.21 -32.99
C MET A 5 8.74 -4.02 -31.76
N LEU A 6 9.43 -3.82 -30.64
CA LEU A 6 8.96 -4.31 -29.35
C LEU A 6 7.69 -3.53 -28.99
N PRO A 7 6.63 -4.20 -28.49
CA PRO A 7 5.39 -3.53 -28.13
C PRO A 7 5.67 -2.50 -27.01
N THR A 8 5.39 -1.23 -27.32
CA THR A 8 5.46 -0.12 -26.37
C THR A 8 4.49 -0.36 -25.19
N THR A 9 4.98 -0.07 -23.99
CA THR A 9 4.37 -0.17 -22.64
C THR A 9 2.95 0.37 -22.48
N ARG A 10 2.37 1.04 -23.47
CA ARG A 10 1.03 1.64 -23.43
C ARG A 10 -0.10 0.59 -23.43
N SER A 11 0.10 -0.58 -24.04
CA SER A 11 -0.94 -1.62 -24.10
C SER A 11 -1.14 -2.35 -22.76
N GLN A 12 -0.09 -2.49 -21.93
CA GLN A 12 -0.21 -3.15 -20.62
C GLN A 12 -0.98 -2.33 -19.59
N VAL A 13 -0.95 -0.99 -19.68
CA VAL A 13 -1.70 -0.10 -18.78
C VAL A 13 -3.21 -0.19 -19.02
N SER A 14 -3.63 -0.39 -20.27
CA SER A 14 -5.04 -0.52 -20.66
C SER A 14 -5.70 -1.79 -20.10
N ILE A 15 -4.98 -2.92 -20.12
CA ILE A 15 -5.49 -4.22 -19.64
C ILE A 15 -5.70 -4.20 -18.11
N HIS A 16 -4.79 -3.57 -17.36
CA HIS A 16 -4.89 -3.44 -15.91
C HIS A 16 -5.92 -2.38 -15.49
N GLY A 17 -6.11 -1.31 -16.27
CA GLY A 17 -7.11 -0.27 -16.03
C GLY A 17 -8.55 -0.75 -16.19
N ASN A 18 -8.83 -1.59 -17.20
CA ASN A 18 -10.16 -2.17 -17.39
C ASN A 18 -10.54 -3.14 -16.26
N SER A 19 -9.57 -3.87 -15.72
CA SER A 19 -9.76 -4.79 -14.60
C SER A 19 -10.06 -4.07 -13.28
N ARG A 20 -9.61 -2.81 -13.13
CA ARG A 20 -9.97 -1.94 -11.99
C ARG A 20 -11.44 -1.51 -12.03
N ARG A 21 -11.97 -1.14 -13.21
CA ARG A 21 -13.35 -0.63 -13.36
C ARG A 21 -14.42 -1.71 -13.25
N THR A 22 -14.14 -2.94 -13.68
CA THR A 22 -15.09 -4.06 -13.59
C THR A 22 -15.27 -4.61 -12.18
N ARG A 23 -14.35 -4.34 -11.25
CA ARG A 23 -14.41 -4.87 -9.86
C ARG A 23 -14.96 -3.90 -8.81
N GLN A 24 -14.77 -2.59 -8.97
CA GLN A 24 -15.34 -1.61 -8.02
C GLN A 24 -16.87 -1.49 -8.15
N LYS A 25 -17.44 -1.84 -9.31
CA LYS A 25 -18.89 -1.87 -9.51
C LYS A 25 -19.44 -3.25 -9.15
N GLY A 26 -19.53 -3.53 -7.84
CA GLY A 26 -20.38 -4.55 -7.23
C GLY A 26 -20.83 -5.70 -8.13
N GLN A 27 -19.88 -6.46 -8.70
CA GLN A 27 -20.23 -7.61 -9.53
C GLN A 27 -20.89 -8.63 -8.60
N VAL A 28 -22.22 -8.72 -8.69
CA VAL A 28 -23.01 -9.72 -7.99
C VAL A 28 -22.47 -11.08 -8.42
N PHE A 29 -22.08 -11.92 -7.45
CA PHE A 29 -21.63 -13.27 -7.76
C PHE A 29 -22.78 -14.01 -8.42
N PRO A 30 -22.54 -14.75 -9.53
CA PRO A 30 -23.50 -15.74 -10.00
C PRO A 30 -23.83 -16.65 -8.82
N THR A 31 -25.12 -16.85 -8.54
CA THR A 31 -25.60 -17.71 -7.43
C THR A 31 -25.07 -19.13 -7.51
N ASP A 32 -24.65 -19.55 -8.70
CA ASP A 32 -24.24 -20.91 -9.02
C ASP A 32 -22.71 -21.09 -8.97
N THR A 33 -21.99 -20.12 -8.39
CA THR A 33 -20.53 -20.22 -8.26
C THR A 33 -20.19 -21.31 -7.24
N PRO A 34 -19.43 -22.35 -7.61
CA PRO A 34 -19.02 -23.38 -6.65
C PRO A 34 -18.27 -22.75 -5.47
N ILE A 35 -18.53 -23.23 -4.26
CA ILE A 35 -17.91 -22.70 -3.02
C ILE A 35 -16.38 -22.66 -3.15
N ALA A 36 -15.77 -23.66 -3.78
CA ALA A 36 -14.33 -23.70 -4.05
C ALA A 36 -13.85 -22.54 -4.95
N ALA A 37 -14.62 -22.13 -5.96
CA ALA A 37 -14.28 -21.01 -6.83
C ALA A 37 -14.43 -19.66 -6.09
N TYR A 38 -15.40 -19.55 -5.18
CA TYR A 38 -15.55 -18.39 -4.29
C TYR A 38 -14.34 -18.26 -3.36
N ILE A 39 -13.93 -19.36 -2.71
CA ILE A 39 -12.78 -19.38 -1.79
C ILE A 39 -11.49 -19.05 -2.56
N TYR A 40 -11.20 -19.73 -3.66
CA TYR A 40 -10.00 -19.49 -4.47
C TYR A 40 -9.90 -18.03 -4.94
N ARG A 41 -11.01 -17.45 -5.40
CA ARG A 41 -11.04 -16.05 -5.86
C ARG A 41 -10.86 -15.09 -4.68
N THR A 42 -11.45 -15.38 -3.52
CA THR A 42 -11.29 -14.57 -2.30
C THR A 42 -9.84 -14.60 -1.81
N GLU A 43 -9.20 -15.76 -1.80
CA GLU A 43 -7.77 -15.90 -1.47
C GLU A 43 -6.87 -15.17 -2.46
N CYS A 44 -7.13 -15.32 -3.77
CA CYS A 44 -6.36 -14.60 -4.80
C CYS A 44 -6.53 -13.08 -4.69
N ASN A 45 -7.74 -12.63 -4.32
CA ASN A 45 -8.07 -11.23 -4.07
C ASN A 45 -7.61 -10.73 -2.70
N GLY A 46 -7.16 -11.60 -1.79
CA GLY A 46 -6.57 -11.20 -0.51
C GLY A 46 -5.05 -11.15 -0.57
N TYR A 47 -4.41 -12.10 -1.25
CA TYR A 47 -2.97 -12.35 -1.11
C TYR A 47 -2.15 -12.17 -2.39
N SER A 48 -2.61 -12.67 -3.54
CA SER A 48 -1.76 -12.81 -4.72
C SER A 48 -1.89 -11.66 -5.72
N TRP A 49 -2.97 -10.87 -5.65
CA TRP A 49 -3.18 -9.77 -6.59
C TRP A 49 -2.16 -8.63 -6.40
N PRO A 50 -1.61 -8.05 -7.49
CA PRO A 50 -0.73 -6.88 -7.42
C PRO A 50 -1.38 -5.66 -6.74
N ILE A 51 -2.71 -5.59 -6.73
CA ILE A 51 -3.51 -4.61 -5.97
C ILE A 51 -3.56 -4.95 -4.47
N ASN A 52 -3.00 -6.03 -3.95
CA ASN A 52 -2.84 -6.19 -2.50
C ASN A 52 -1.37 -6.07 -2.06
N ARG A 53 -0.45 -5.97 -3.03
CA ARG A 53 0.95 -5.63 -2.76
C ARG A 53 1.17 -4.18 -2.31
N HIS A 54 0.11 -3.39 -2.13
CA HIS A 54 0.21 -2.14 -1.35
C HIS A 54 0.45 -2.41 0.14
N THR A 55 0.23 -3.64 0.61
CA THR A 55 0.56 -4.06 1.97
C THR A 55 2.07 -4.18 2.20
N GLU A 56 2.87 -4.35 1.13
CA GLU A 56 4.33 -4.29 1.19
C GLU A 56 4.79 -2.85 1.10
N ARG A 57 5.56 -2.42 2.12
CA ARG A 57 6.16 -1.09 2.16
C ARG A 57 6.99 -0.87 0.89
N GLY A 58 6.70 0.20 0.17
CA GLY A 58 7.55 0.66 -0.94
C GLY A 58 7.10 0.30 -2.35
N THR A 59 6.00 -0.37 -2.64
CA THR A 59 5.65 -0.70 -4.05
C THR A 59 5.35 0.49 -4.96
N PHE A 60 5.15 1.71 -4.43
CA PHE A 60 5.13 2.93 -5.26
C PHE A 60 6.51 3.55 -5.52
N LYS A 61 7.57 3.10 -4.81
CA LYS A 61 8.96 3.57 -4.99
C LYS A 61 10.00 2.44 -5.11
N SER A 62 9.65 1.16 -5.08
CA SER A 62 10.62 0.05 -4.90
C SER A 62 11.50 -0.23 -6.12
N LYS A 63 11.26 0.47 -7.24
CA LYS A 63 12.21 0.49 -8.36
C LYS A 63 13.02 1.79 -8.46
N ALA A 64 12.66 2.82 -7.71
CA ALA A 64 13.42 4.06 -7.64
C ALA A 64 14.51 3.85 -6.58
N GLY A 65 15.75 3.62 -7.04
CA GLY A 65 16.91 3.45 -6.16
C GLY A 65 17.14 4.70 -5.30
N GLU A 66 18.09 4.58 -4.36
CA GLU A 66 18.51 5.69 -3.48
C GLU A 66 18.81 6.98 -4.26
N GLU A 67 19.43 6.86 -5.43
CA GLU A 67 19.72 7.99 -6.33
C GLU A 67 18.46 8.78 -6.73
N ALA A 68 17.37 8.09 -7.06
CA ALA A 68 16.12 8.74 -7.44
C ALA A 68 15.46 9.45 -6.24
N TYR A 69 15.61 8.89 -5.03
CA TYR A 69 15.17 9.56 -3.81
C TYR A 69 15.99 10.83 -3.55
N LEU A 70 17.32 10.75 -3.58
CA LEU A 70 18.21 11.88 -3.37
C LEU A 70 18.02 12.97 -4.43
N GLY A 71 17.86 12.58 -5.69
CA GLY A 71 17.57 13.50 -6.78
C GLY A 71 16.29 14.29 -6.56
N HIS A 72 15.22 13.63 -6.12
CA HIS A 72 13.95 14.29 -5.81
C HIS A 72 14.04 15.24 -4.60
N ILE A 73 14.73 14.84 -3.52
CA ILE A 73 14.96 15.73 -2.38
C ILE A 73 15.76 16.97 -2.81
N ASN A 74 16.78 16.79 -3.66
CA ASN A 74 17.55 17.90 -4.19
C ASN A 74 16.70 18.85 -5.07
N GLU A 75 15.80 18.31 -5.88
CA GLU A 75 14.84 19.10 -6.66
C GLU A 75 13.97 19.98 -5.76
N ILE A 76 13.45 19.43 -4.66
CA ILE A 76 12.67 20.21 -3.67
C ILE A 76 13.51 21.35 -3.08
N ARG A 77 14.77 21.09 -2.71
CA ARG A 77 15.70 22.11 -2.17
C ARG A 77 15.97 23.26 -3.13
N MET A 78 15.99 22.98 -4.43
CA MET A 78 16.22 24.01 -5.46
C MET A 78 14.96 24.86 -5.69
N LEU A 79 13.77 24.24 -5.63
CA LEU A 79 12.51 24.91 -5.93
C LEU A 79 11.93 25.70 -4.75
N VAL A 80 12.14 25.22 -3.52
CA VAL A 80 11.53 25.82 -2.32
C VAL A 80 12.53 26.77 -1.64
N PRO A 81 12.18 28.04 -1.42
CA PRO A 81 13.02 28.96 -0.65
C PRO A 81 13.34 28.40 0.74
N LYS A 82 14.60 28.58 1.20
CA LYS A 82 15.09 27.99 2.46
C LYS A 82 14.22 28.29 3.68
N HIS A 83 13.67 29.50 3.78
CA HIS A 83 12.80 29.89 4.90
C HIS A 83 11.41 29.23 4.87
N ARG A 84 11.03 28.57 3.77
CA ARG A 84 9.77 27.81 3.60
C ARG A 84 9.99 26.31 3.53
N LEU A 85 11.21 25.84 3.77
CA LEU A 85 11.56 24.42 3.76
C LEU A 85 12.16 24.01 5.10
N LEU A 86 11.50 23.07 5.78
CA LEU A 86 12.06 22.39 6.95
C LEU A 86 12.42 20.96 6.57
N GLU A 87 13.70 20.61 6.69
CA GLU A 87 14.16 19.23 6.61
C GLU A 87 14.06 18.59 8.00
N HIS A 88 12.92 17.94 8.24
CA HIS A 88 12.63 17.34 9.53
C HIS A 88 13.11 15.87 9.59
N ASP A 89 14.21 15.62 10.30
CA ASP A 89 14.70 14.28 10.62
C ASP A 89 13.99 13.77 11.89
N VAL A 90 13.04 12.85 11.71
CA VAL A 90 12.23 12.25 12.80
C VAL A 90 13.04 11.54 13.88
N THR A 91 14.33 11.26 13.64
CA THR A 91 15.21 10.66 14.65
C THR A 91 15.93 11.69 15.52
N LYS A 92 16.04 12.93 15.04
CA LYS A 92 16.81 13.99 15.71
C LYS A 92 15.94 15.14 16.18
N HIS A 93 14.87 15.43 15.45
CA HIS A 93 13.99 16.56 15.68
C HIS A 93 12.69 16.08 16.34
N GLY A 94 12.04 16.97 17.11
CA GLY A 94 10.78 16.71 17.79
C GLY A 94 9.71 17.74 17.46
N TRP A 95 8.78 17.94 18.40
CA TRP A 95 7.70 18.91 18.23
C TRP A 95 8.21 20.35 18.17
N ALA A 96 9.26 20.68 18.92
CA ALA A 96 9.75 22.05 19.07
C ALA A 96 10.19 22.68 17.74
N GLU A 97 10.98 21.96 16.93
CA GLU A 97 11.45 22.45 15.63
C GLU A 97 10.29 22.63 14.64
N LEU A 98 9.29 21.75 14.73
CA LEU A 98 8.11 21.81 13.88
C LEU A 98 7.20 23.00 14.26
N GLU A 99 6.95 23.18 15.55
CA GLU A 99 6.18 24.32 16.10
C GLU A 99 6.86 25.65 15.78
N GLN A 100 8.18 25.73 15.97
CA GLN A 100 8.98 26.91 15.64
C GLN A 100 8.88 27.25 14.15
N PHE A 101 9.01 26.25 13.27
CA PHE A 101 8.94 26.46 11.83
C PHE A 101 7.53 26.83 11.35
N LEU A 102 6.49 26.24 11.95
CA LEU A 102 5.10 26.54 11.61
C LEU A 102 4.61 27.86 12.22
N GLY A 103 5.28 28.38 13.25
CA GLY A 103 4.83 29.53 14.01
C GLY A 103 3.55 29.26 14.81
N ILE A 104 3.33 28.00 15.20
CA ILE A 104 2.16 27.55 15.94
C ILE A 104 2.65 26.85 17.21
N ASP A 105 2.16 27.31 18.36
CA ASP A 105 2.37 26.62 19.63
C ASP A 105 1.24 25.60 19.83
N THR A 106 1.57 24.30 19.86
CA THR A 106 0.59 23.25 20.15
C THR A 106 0.66 22.77 21.59
N GLY A 107 1.55 23.33 22.41
CA GLY A 107 1.82 22.88 23.78
C GLY A 107 2.40 21.47 23.84
N ARG A 108 2.92 20.94 22.71
CA ARG A 108 3.48 19.58 22.63
C ARG A 108 4.99 19.56 22.79
N SER A 109 5.64 20.71 22.82
CA SER A 109 7.04 20.84 23.21
C SER A 109 7.27 20.13 24.55
N GLY A 110 8.16 19.14 24.56
CA GLY A 110 8.44 18.28 25.73
C GLY A 110 7.69 16.94 25.75
N THR A 111 6.69 16.74 24.89
CA THR A 111 6.11 15.40 24.67
C THR A 111 6.95 14.60 23.66
N PRO A 112 7.05 13.27 23.77
CA PRO A 112 7.79 12.47 22.81
C PRO A 112 7.13 12.57 21.43
N PHE A 113 7.96 12.73 20.40
CA PHE A 113 7.48 12.75 19.03
C PHE A 113 6.93 11.35 18.67
N PRO A 114 5.84 11.25 17.87
CA PRO A 114 5.31 9.98 17.44
C PRO A 114 6.41 9.15 16.79
N HIS A 115 6.63 7.93 17.29
CA HIS A 115 7.74 7.11 16.82
C HIS A 115 7.56 6.77 15.34
N PRO A 116 8.63 6.84 14.53
CA PRO A 116 8.61 6.33 13.18
C PRO A 116 8.15 4.87 13.21
N ARG A 117 7.28 4.50 12.27
CA ARG A 117 6.93 3.09 12.04
C ARG A 117 8.21 2.28 11.87
N THR A 118 8.29 1.11 12.53
CA THR A 118 9.47 0.24 12.46
C THR A 118 9.67 -0.25 11.02
N LYS A 119 10.83 -0.85 10.72
CA LYS A 119 11.07 -1.42 9.37
C LYS A 119 10.09 -2.55 9.07
N GLU A 120 9.70 -3.24 10.13
CA GLU A 120 8.78 -4.36 10.17
C GLU A 120 7.32 -3.91 10.07
N SER A 121 7.01 -2.68 10.52
CA SER A 121 5.67 -2.10 10.45
C SER A 121 5.17 -1.98 9.00
N ARG A 122 4.20 -2.82 8.63
CA ARG A 122 3.53 -2.72 7.33
C ARG A 122 2.55 -1.55 7.31
N THR A 123 2.38 -0.92 6.13
CA THR A 123 1.45 0.22 5.98
C THR A 123 0.03 -0.12 6.40
N ASN A 124 -0.32 -1.40 6.35
CA ASN A 124 -1.65 -1.97 6.53
C ASN A 124 -1.70 -3.08 7.60
N GLU A 125 -0.86 -3.05 8.64
CA GLU A 125 -0.87 -4.11 9.69
C GLU A 125 -2.25 -4.36 10.26
N ILE A 126 -2.99 -3.30 10.63
CA ILE A 126 -4.35 -3.41 11.18
C ILE A 126 -5.30 -4.11 10.19
N ILE A 127 -5.18 -3.82 8.89
CA ILE A 127 -6.00 -4.46 7.85
C ILE A 127 -5.57 -5.91 7.65
N MET A 128 -4.27 -6.21 7.71
CA MET A 128 -3.75 -7.57 7.58
C MET A 128 -4.13 -8.44 8.78
N GLU A 129 -4.05 -7.93 10.01
CA GLU A 129 -4.45 -8.64 11.23
C GLU A 129 -5.96 -8.93 11.23
N ALA A 130 -6.77 -7.95 10.86
CA ALA A 130 -8.22 -8.13 10.70
C ALA A 130 -8.53 -9.19 9.62
N ASN A 131 -7.86 -9.11 8.46
CA ASN A 131 -8.05 -10.08 7.38
C ASN A 131 -7.58 -11.48 7.77
N TRP A 132 -6.45 -11.62 8.47
CA TRP A 132 -5.93 -12.91 8.91
C TRP A 132 -6.91 -13.61 9.86
N THR A 133 -7.52 -12.84 10.76
CA THR A 133 -8.57 -13.33 11.66
C THR A 133 -9.79 -13.80 10.87
N GLN A 134 -10.26 -13.01 9.90
CA GLN A 134 -11.39 -13.40 9.03
C GLN A 134 -11.09 -14.66 8.21
N ILE A 135 -9.86 -14.81 7.74
CA ILE A 135 -9.43 -15.95 6.92
C ILE A 135 -9.35 -17.22 7.77
N ARG A 136 -8.87 -17.13 9.01
CA ARG A 136 -8.95 -18.25 9.96
C ARG A 136 -10.39 -18.71 10.18
N TRP A 137 -11.32 -17.78 10.34
CA TRP A 137 -12.73 -18.13 10.47
C TRP A 137 -13.31 -18.75 9.20
N ALA A 138 -13.00 -18.21 8.02
CA ALA A 138 -13.44 -18.77 6.76
C ALA A 138 -12.91 -20.19 6.53
N LEU A 139 -11.63 -20.44 6.82
CA LEU A 139 -11.03 -21.77 6.73
C LEU A 139 -11.63 -22.74 7.75
N LEU A 140 -11.90 -22.29 8.98
CA LEU A 140 -12.54 -23.11 9.99
C LEU A 140 -13.95 -23.51 9.56
N VAL A 141 -14.75 -22.58 9.04
CA VAL A 141 -16.08 -22.88 8.48
C VAL A 141 -15.98 -23.86 7.32
N PHE A 142 -15.02 -23.67 6.42
CA PHE A 142 -14.80 -24.58 5.29
C PHE A 142 -14.47 -26.01 5.75
N VAL A 143 -13.58 -26.17 6.74
CA VAL A 143 -13.24 -27.48 7.30
C VAL A 143 -14.46 -28.13 7.96
N LEU A 144 -15.24 -27.36 8.73
CA LEU A 144 -16.46 -27.87 9.36
C LEU A 144 -17.47 -28.37 8.33
N LEU A 145 -17.73 -27.60 7.27
CA LEU A 145 -18.63 -28.00 6.19
C LEU A 145 -18.12 -29.25 5.46
N SER A 146 -16.81 -29.33 5.22
CA SER A 146 -16.18 -30.48 4.55
C SER A 146 -16.27 -31.78 5.36
N VAL A 147 -16.14 -31.71 6.68
CA VAL A 147 -16.30 -32.88 7.57
C VAL A 147 -17.76 -33.32 7.66
N LEU A 148 -18.68 -32.37 7.58
CA LEU A 148 -20.12 -32.64 7.67
C LEU A 148 -20.74 -33.16 6.35
N ASN A 149 -19.97 -33.26 5.26
CA ASN A 149 -20.42 -33.79 3.96
C ASN A 149 -21.72 -33.13 3.44
N VAL A 150 -21.82 -31.80 3.57
CA VAL A 150 -22.75 -30.95 2.81
C VAL A 150 -21.97 -30.32 1.67
#